data_AF-A0A2J8VV46-F1
#
_entry.id   AF-A0A2J8VV46-F1
#
_cell.length_a   1.000
_cell.length_b   1.000
_cell.length_c   1.000
_cell.angle_alpha   90.00
_cell.angle_beta   90.00
_cell.angle_gamma   90.00
#
_symmetry.space_group_name_H-M   'P 1'
#
loop_
_entity.id
_entity.type
_entity.pdbx_description
1 polymer ?
#
loop_
_entity_poly.entity_id
_entity_poly.type
_entity_poly.pdbx_seq_one_letter_code
_entity_poly.pdbx_strand_id
1 'polypeptide(L)'
;QSATEQMAATVASSVRAEVQHQLHVAVGSLQESILAQVQRIVKGEAQQAHILQLLQQGHLNQAFQQALTAADLNLVLYVCETVDPAQVFGQPPCPLSQPVLLSLIQQLASDLGTRTDLKLSYLEEAVMHLDHSDPITRDHMGSVMAQVRQKLFQFLQAEPHNSLGKAARRLSLMLHG
;
A
#
# COMPACT_ATOMS: atom_id res chain seq x y z
N GLN A 1 68.71 -0.73 15.93
CA GLN A 1 67.79 0.36 15.52
C GLN A 1 67.07 0.04 14.20
N SER A 2 67.73 -0.54 13.20
CA SER A 2 67.10 -0.92 11.92
C SER A 2 65.88 -1.87 12.00
N ALA A 3 65.88 -2.88 12.88
CA ALA A 3 64.82 -3.90 12.91
C ALA A 3 63.44 -3.35 13.38
N THR A 4 63.44 -2.45 14.36
CA THR A 4 62.21 -1.82 14.89
C THR A 4 61.57 -0.87 13.87
N GLU A 5 62.37 -0.11 13.12
CA GLU A 5 61.87 0.77 12.05
C GLU A 5 61.28 -0.03 10.87
N GLN A 6 61.90 -1.17 10.53
CA GLN A 6 61.42 -2.05 9.47
C GLN A 6 60.08 -2.73 9.82
N MET A 7 59.91 -3.12 11.08
CA MET A 7 58.64 -3.63 11.61
C MET A 7 57.54 -2.56 11.58
N ALA A 8 57.85 -1.33 12.02
CA ALA A 8 56.90 -0.22 12.01
C ALA A 8 56.43 0.14 10.59
N ALA A 9 57.34 0.13 9.61
CA ALA A 9 57.01 0.37 8.21
C ALA A 9 56.08 -0.71 7.63
N THR A 10 56.30 -1.98 8.00
CA THR A 10 55.49 -3.13 7.57
C THR A 10 54.09 -3.09 8.17
N VAL A 11 53.98 -2.77 9.46
CA VAL A 11 52.67 -2.60 10.11
C VAL A 11 51.91 -1.45 9.45
N ALA A 12 52.57 -0.32 9.19
CA ALA A 12 51.93 0.83 8.55
C ALA A 12 51.46 0.53 7.12
N SER A 13 52.20 -0.28 6.33
CA SER A 13 51.74 -0.69 4.99
C SER A 13 50.56 -1.65 5.06
N SER A 14 50.58 -2.62 5.99
CA SER A 14 49.46 -3.54 6.18
C SER A 14 48.19 -2.82 6.65
N VAL A 15 48.31 -1.88 7.61
CA VAL A 15 47.18 -1.06 8.06
C VAL A 15 46.61 -0.21 6.92
N ARG A 16 47.47 0.40 6.08
CA ARG A 16 47.00 1.16 4.91
C ARG A 16 46.28 0.29 3.90
N ALA A 17 46.79 -0.90 3.60
CA ALA A 17 46.16 -1.83 2.67
C ALA A 17 44.80 -2.31 3.19
N GLU A 18 44.70 -2.63 4.48
CA GLU A 18 43.45 -3.03 5.11
C GLU A 18 42.43 -1.89 5.11
N VAL A 19 42.84 -0.66 5.45
CA VAL A 19 41.96 0.52 5.39
C VAL A 19 41.48 0.78 3.96
N GLN A 20 42.36 0.66 2.95
CA GLN A 20 41.97 0.80 1.55
C GLN A 20 41.01 -0.30 1.10
N HIS A 21 41.21 -1.54 1.53
CA HIS A 21 40.31 -2.64 1.22
C HIS A 21 38.94 -2.44 1.85
N GLN A 22 38.90 -2.12 3.15
CA GLN A 22 37.66 -1.84 3.88
C GLN A 22 36.92 -0.63 3.29
N LEU A 23 37.64 0.41 2.86
CA LEU A 23 37.04 1.55 2.18
C LEU A 23 36.44 1.14 0.83
N HIS A 24 37.13 0.31 0.05
CA HIS A 24 36.63 -0.18 -1.24
C HIS A 24 35.35 -1.03 -1.06
N VAL A 25 35.35 -1.95 -0.08
CA VAL A 25 34.19 -2.78 0.26
C VAL A 25 33.02 -1.91 0.75
N ALA A 26 33.29 -0.92 1.60
CA ALA A 26 32.26 0.00 2.10
C ALA A 26 31.65 0.84 0.96
N VAL A 27 32.48 1.37 0.04
CA VAL A 27 32.00 2.11 -1.13
C VAL A 27 31.17 1.21 -2.05
N GLY A 28 31.60 -0.04 -2.30
CA GLY A 28 30.87 -1.01 -3.11
C GLY A 28 29.48 -1.33 -2.54
N SER A 29 29.39 -1.62 -1.24
CA SER A 29 28.11 -1.91 -0.59
C SER A 29 27.16 -0.70 -0.57
N LEU A 30 27.68 0.51 -0.40
CA LEU A 30 26.89 1.74 -0.52
C LEU A 30 26.35 1.93 -1.94
N GLN A 31 27.17 1.70 -2.97
CA GLN A 31 26.74 1.78 -4.37
C GLN A 31 25.61 0.79 -4.67
N GLU A 32 25.74 -0.47 -4.26
CA GLU A 32 24.69 -1.49 -4.43
C GLU A 32 23.38 -1.08 -3.73
N SER A 33 23.47 -0.54 -2.52
CA SER A 33 22.31 -0.06 -1.78
C SER A 33 21.61 1.12 -2.48
N ILE A 34 22.38 2.08 -3.00
CA ILE A 34 21.87 3.21 -3.79
C ILE A 34 21.18 2.71 -5.06
N LEU A 35 21.81 1.81 -5.81
CA LEU A 35 21.23 1.20 -7.02
C LEU A 35 19.91 0.50 -6.73
N ALA A 36 19.85 -0.32 -5.67
CA ALA A 36 18.62 -1.00 -5.27
C ALA A 36 17.51 -0.02 -4.87
N GLN A 37 17.86 1.11 -4.26
CA GLN A 37 16.89 2.15 -3.90
C GLN A 37 16.39 2.93 -5.11
N VAL A 38 17.27 3.30 -6.04
CA VAL A 38 16.89 3.93 -7.31
C VAL A 38 15.96 3.03 -8.11
N GLN A 39 16.27 1.72 -8.21
CA GLN A 39 15.40 0.76 -8.88
C GLN A 39 14.01 0.67 -8.23
N ARG A 40 13.93 0.75 -6.90
CA ARG A 40 12.65 0.79 -6.17
C ARG A 40 11.85 2.05 -6.51
N ILE A 41 12.49 3.21 -6.55
CA ILE A 41 11.85 4.48 -6.90
C ILE A 41 11.31 4.43 -8.33
N VAL A 42 12.15 4.06 -9.30
CA VAL A 42 11.77 3.96 -10.72
C VAL A 42 10.64 2.94 -10.92
N LYS A 43 10.67 1.81 -10.21
CA LYS A 43 9.60 0.81 -10.29
C LYS A 43 8.27 1.36 -9.77
N GLY A 44 8.29 2.11 -8.67
CA GLY A 44 7.10 2.76 -8.11
C GLY A 44 6.48 3.77 -9.08
N GLU A 45 7.32 4.63 -9.67
CA GLU A 45 6.88 5.62 -10.67
C GLU A 45 6.31 4.94 -11.93
N ALA A 46 6.95 3.88 -12.41
CA ALA A 46 6.47 3.11 -13.56
C ALA A 46 5.12 2.43 -13.28
N GLN A 47 4.91 1.90 -12.07
CA GLN A 47 3.63 1.32 -11.66
C GLN A 47 2.52 2.38 -11.64
N GLN A 48 2.80 3.54 -11.06
CA GLN A 48 1.84 4.65 -11.01
C GLN A 48 1.47 5.16 -12.41
N ALA A 49 2.45 5.30 -13.30
CA ALA A 49 2.23 5.70 -14.68
C ALA A 49 1.37 4.67 -15.44
N HIS A 50 1.63 3.37 -15.26
CA HIS A 50 0.83 2.34 -15.91
C HIS A 50 -0.62 2.31 -15.40
N ILE A 51 -0.82 2.46 -14.09
CA ILE A 51 -2.14 2.57 -13.48
C ILE A 51 -2.89 3.77 -14.04
N LEU A 52 -2.25 4.94 -14.12
CA LEU A 52 -2.87 6.14 -14.69
C LEU A 52 -3.30 5.91 -16.14
N GLN A 53 -2.48 5.22 -16.93
CA GLN A 53 -2.83 4.85 -18.31
C GLN A 53 -4.09 3.96 -18.35
N LEU A 54 -4.18 2.96 -17.47
CA LEU A 54 -5.37 2.09 -17.37
C LEU A 54 -6.62 2.89 -16.98
N LEU A 55 -6.51 3.83 -16.05
CA LEU A 55 -7.61 4.70 -15.65
C LEU A 55 -8.09 5.58 -16.81
N GLN A 56 -7.17 6.18 -17.56
CA GLN A 56 -7.50 6.99 -18.74
C GLN A 56 -8.16 6.19 -19.87
N GLN A 57 -7.84 4.90 -19.99
CA GLN A 57 -8.48 3.97 -20.93
C GLN A 57 -9.83 3.44 -20.43
N GLY A 58 -10.25 3.78 -19.20
CA GLY A 58 -11.47 3.27 -18.59
C GLY A 58 -11.35 1.83 -18.07
N HIS A 59 -10.15 1.26 -18.03
CA HIS A 59 -9.88 -0.09 -17.53
C HIS A 59 -9.82 -0.12 -15.99
N LEU A 60 -10.92 0.28 -15.34
CA LEU A 60 -10.98 0.50 -13.90
C LEU A 60 -10.60 -0.75 -13.10
N ASN A 61 -11.19 -1.91 -13.41
CA ASN A 61 -10.87 -3.16 -12.67
C ASN A 61 -9.37 -3.49 -12.71
N GLN A 62 -8.71 -3.31 -13.85
CA GLN A 62 -7.28 -3.61 -14.00
C GLN A 62 -6.43 -2.63 -13.20
N ALA A 63 -6.76 -1.33 -13.24
CA ALA A 63 -6.06 -0.31 -12.47
C ALA A 63 -6.14 -0.56 -10.97
N PHE A 64 -7.36 -0.84 -10.46
CA PHE A 64 -7.56 -1.20 -9.05
C PHE A 64 -6.84 -2.50 -8.69
N GLN A 65 -6.98 -3.55 -9.50
CA GLN A 65 -6.29 -4.83 -9.26
C GLN A 65 -4.77 -4.65 -9.17
N GLN A 66 -4.19 -3.84 -10.05
CA GLN A 66 -2.75 -3.59 -10.05
C GLN A 66 -2.30 -2.83 -8.80
N ALA A 67 -3.06 -1.81 -8.38
CA ALA A 67 -2.79 -1.07 -7.16
C ALA A 67 -2.88 -1.97 -5.91
N LEU A 68 -3.90 -2.82 -5.83
CA LEU A 68 -4.12 -3.74 -4.69
C LEU A 68 -3.02 -4.81 -4.63
N THR A 69 -2.59 -5.35 -5.77
CA THR A 69 -1.53 -6.37 -5.84
C THR A 69 -0.16 -5.82 -5.43
N ALA A 70 0.06 -4.51 -5.53
CA ALA A 70 1.29 -3.88 -5.06
C ALA A 70 1.41 -3.86 -3.53
N ALA A 71 0.34 -4.17 -2.79
CA ALA A 71 0.27 -4.11 -1.33
C ALA A 71 0.69 -2.75 -0.73
N ASP A 72 0.61 -1.68 -1.53
CA ASP A 72 0.89 -0.31 -1.11
C ASP A 72 -0.41 0.48 -1.01
N LEU A 73 -0.80 0.83 0.21
CA LEU A 73 -2.00 1.61 0.46
C LEU A 73 -1.93 3.00 -0.20
N ASN A 74 -0.75 3.59 -0.37
CA ASN A 74 -0.64 4.88 -1.06
C ASN A 74 -0.99 4.78 -2.53
N LEU A 75 -0.66 3.66 -3.18
CA LEU A 75 -1.00 3.43 -4.58
C LEU A 75 -2.51 3.20 -4.75
N VAL A 76 -3.14 2.49 -3.80
CA VAL A 76 -4.60 2.34 -3.77
C VAL A 76 -5.28 3.69 -3.55
N LEU A 77 -4.79 4.49 -2.61
CA LEU A 77 -5.34 5.82 -2.35
C LEU A 77 -5.10 6.77 -3.54
N TYR A 78 -3.99 6.65 -4.26
CA TYR A 78 -3.77 7.38 -5.50
C TYR A 78 -4.86 7.06 -6.55
N VAL A 79 -5.21 5.78 -6.73
CA VAL A 79 -6.30 5.39 -7.63
C VAL A 79 -7.64 5.97 -7.16
N CYS A 80 -7.95 5.84 -5.86
CA CYS A 80 -9.17 6.38 -5.26
C CYS A 80 -9.26 7.92 -5.34
N GLU A 81 -8.14 8.63 -5.29
CA GLU A 81 -8.11 10.09 -5.45
C GLU A 81 -8.27 10.51 -6.92
N THR A 82 -7.88 9.64 -7.86
CA THR A 82 -7.89 9.94 -9.30
C THR A 82 -9.26 9.71 -9.94
N VAL A 83 -10.10 8.85 -9.35
CA VAL A 83 -11.43 8.53 -9.89
C VAL A 83 -12.49 8.80 -8.82
N ASP A 84 -13.61 9.40 -9.20
CA ASP A 84 -14.73 9.57 -8.28
C ASP A 84 -15.39 8.21 -7.98
N PRO A 85 -15.71 7.85 -6.72
CA PRO A 85 -16.53 6.68 -6.39
C PRO A 85 -17.76 6.54 -7.29
N ALA A 86 -18.48 7.63 -7.58
CA ALA A 86 -19.67 7.60 -8.43
C ALA A 86 -19.35 7.18 -9.88
N GLN A 87 -18.16 7.49 -10.39
CA GLN A 87 -17.72 7.03 -11.70
C GLN A 87 -17.36 5.54 -11.71
N VAL A 88 -16.90 5.00 -10.58
CA VAL A 88 -16.59 3.57 -10.46
C VAL A 88 -17.87 2.77 -10.25
N PHE A 89 -18.63 3.09 -9.20
CA PHE A 89 -19.74 2.29 -8.71
C PHE A 89 -21.09 2.64 -9.35
N GLY A 90 -21.21 3.80 -10.00
CA GLY A 90 -22.42 4.23 -10.70
C GLY A 90 -22.65 3.57 -12.07
N GLN A 91 -21.72 2.75 -12.55
CA GLN A 91 -21.84 2.04 -13.82
C GLN A 91 -22.50 0.66 -13.61
N PRO A 92 -23.64 0.35 -14.24
CA PRO A 92 -24.20 -1.00 -14.25
C PRO A 92 -23.75 -1.81 -15.49
N PRO A 93 -23.17 -3.02 -15.33
CA PRO A 93 -22.75 -3.64 -14.07
C PRO A 93 -21.50 -2.97 -13.50
N CYS A 94 -21.34 -3.04 -12.17
CA CYS A 94 -20.16 -2.48 -11.49
C CYS A 94 -18.88 -3.04 -12.13
N PRO A 95 -17.94 -2.19 -12.56
CA PRO A 95 -16.77 -2.62 -13.31
C PRO A 95 -15.80 -3.42 -12.44
N LEU A 96 -15.82 -3.24 -11.12
CA LEU A 96 -14.93 -3.93 -10.20
C LEU A 96 -15.45 -5.33 -9.88
N SER A 97 -14.59 -6.33 -10.09
CA SER A 97 -14.86 -7.72 -9.74
C SER A 97 -14.92 -7.93 -8.23
N GLN A 98 -15.63 -8.98 -7.78
CA GLN A 98 -15.79 -9.30 -6.35
C GLN A 98 -14.46 -9.44 -5.59
N PRO A 99 -13.41 -10.12 -6.12
CA PRO A 99 -12.12 -10.17 -5.44
C PRO A 99 -11.46 -8.80 -5.30
N VAL A 100 -11.58 -7.95 -6.32
CA VAL A 100 -11.04 -6.57 -6.30
C VAL A 100 -11.79 -5.72 -5.27
N LEU A 101 -13.13 -5.83 -5.19
CA LEU A 101 -13.93 -5.17 -4.17
C LEU A 101 -13.54 -5.60 -2.76
N LEU A 102 -13.42 -6.91 -2.53
CA LEU A 102 -13.07 -7.44 -1.22
C LEU A 102 -11.67 -7.00 -0.77
N SER A 103 -10.69 -7.04 -1.67
CA SER A 103 -9.33 -6.56 -1.41
C SER A 103 -9.30 -5.04 -1.19
N LEU A 104 -10.08 -4.26 -1.95
CA LEU A 104 -10.20 -2.81 -1.75
C LEU A 104 -10.76 -2.49 -0.35
N ILE A 105 -11.83 -3.17 0.04
CA ILE A 105 -12.43 -3.01 1.38
C ILE A 105 -11.41 -3.33 2.47
N GLN A 106 -10.72 -4.47 2.34
CA GLN A 106 -9.71 -4.89 3.30
C GLN A 106 -8.59 -3.83 3.43
N GLN A 107 -8.06 -3.35 2.30
CA GLN A 107 -6.91 -2.46 2.30
C GLN A 107 -7.27 -1.06 2.80
N LEU A 108 -8.41 -0.49 2.40
CA LEU A 108 -8.87 0.82 2.87
C LEU A 108 -9.22 0.82 4.36
N ALA A 109 -9.79 -0.26 4.88
CA ALA A 109 -10.14 -0.36 6.30
C ALA A 109 -8.94 -0.66 7.23
N SER A 110 -7.81 -1.08 6.67
CA SER A 110 -6.62 -1.45 7.46
C SER A 110 -6.09 -0.29 8.31
N ASP A 111 -6.19 0.93 7.79
CA ASP A 111 -5.85 2.20 8.41
C ASP A 111 -6.90 3.27 8.12
N LEU A 112 -7.56 3.78 9.15
CA LEU A 112 -8.54 4.88 9.06
C LEU A 112 -8.02 6.19 9.67
N GLY A 113 -6.72 6.31 9.96
CA GLY A 113 -6.13 7.48 10.60
C GLY A 113 -5.88 8.67 9.66
N THR A 114 -5.86 8.44 8.34
CA THR A 114 -5.64 9.49 7.33
C THR A 114 -6.57 9.29 6.14
N ARG A 115 -6.90 10.40 5.45
CA ARG A 115 -7.77 10.41 4.26
C ARG A 115 -9.08 9.65 4.50
N THR A 116 -9.59 9.75 5.72
CA THR A 116 -10.67 8.90 6.23
C THR A 116 -11.97 9.12 5.48
N ASP A 117 -12.26 10.36 5.06
CA ASP A 117 -13.46 10.68 4.30
C ASP A 117 -13.51 9.93 2.95
N LEU A 118 -12.41 10.00 2.19
CA LEU A 118 -12.24 9.26 0.93
C LEU A 118 -12.38 7.74 1.15
N LYS A 119 -11.69 7.20 2.17
CA LYS A 119 -11.75 5.76 2.50
C LYS A 119 -13.17 5.33 2.84
N LEU A 120 -13.89 6.08 3.67
CA LEU A 120 -15.26 5.75 4.07
C LEU A 120 -16.22 5.82 2.89
N SER A 121 -16.08 6.82 2.01
CA SER A 121 -16.90 6.92 0.79
C SER A 121 -16.69 5.71 -0.13
N TYR A 122 -15.44 5.31 -0.38
CA TYR A 122 -15.15 4.12 -1.17
C TYR A 122 -15.61 2.82 -0.50
N LEU A 123 -15.42 2.70 0.82
CA LEU A 123 -15.83 1.53 1.59
C LEU A 123 -17.34 1.31 1.54
N GLU A 124 -18.12 2.38 1.67
CA GLU A 124 -19.58 2.31 1.60
C GLU A 124 -20.06 1.80 0.25
N GLU A 125 -19.58 2.41 -0.85
CA GLU A 125 -19.94 1.98 -2.20
C GLU A 125 -19.48 0.55 -2.50
N ALA A 126 -18.26 0.18 -2.10
CA ALA A 126 -17.74 -1.15 -2.32
C ALA A 126 -18.55 -2.22 -1.59
N VAL A 127 -18.95 -1.96 -0.33
CA VAL A 127 -19.78 -2.88 0.46
C VAL A 127 -21.17 -3.05 -0.18
N MET A 128 -21.77 -2.00 -0.75
CA MET A 128 -23.07 -2.11 -1.44
C MET A 128 -23.02 -3.00 -2.69
N HIS A 129 -21.84 -3.14 -3.30
CA HIS A 129 -21.63 -3.93 -4.52
C HIS A 129 -21.10 -5.34 -4.27
N LEU A 130 -20.96 -5.75 -3.00
CA LEU A 130 -20.55 -7.12 -2.66
C LEU A 130 -21.67 -8.12 -2.90
N ASP A 131 -21.36 -9.18 -3.65
CA ASP A 131 -22.21 -10.34 -3.83
C ASP A 131 -21.79 -11.45 -2.87
N HIS A 132 -22.60 -11.67 -1.83
CA HIS A 132 -22.35 -12.68 -0.80
C HIS A 132 -22.49 -14.12 -1.32
N SER A 133 -23.04 -14.30 -2.52
CA SER A 133 -23.18 -15.60 -3.17
C SER A 133 -21.99 -15.95 -4.08
N ASP A 134 -21.05 -15.01 -4.29
CA ASP A 134 -19.90 -15.21 -5.17
C ASP A 134 -18.98 -16.34 -4.65
N PRO A 135 -18.76 -17.39 -5.44
CA PRO A 135 -18.06 -18.59 -4.96
C PRO A 135 -16.58 -18.35 -4.66
N ILE A 136 -15.96 -17.30 -5.21
CA ILE A 136 -14.54 -17.00 -5.03
C ILE A 136 -14.32 -16.27 -3.71
N THR A 137 -15.18 -15.31 -3.38
CA THR A 137 -14.99 -14.41 -2.24
C THR A 137 -15.74 -14.83 -0.98
N ARG A 138 -16.80 -15.64 -1.09
CA ARG A 138 -17.66 -16.05 0.04
C ARG A 138 -16.89 -16.54 1.26
N ASP A 139 -15.90 -17.42 1.06
CA ASP A 139 -15.16 -18.04 2.15
C ASP A 139 -14.25 -17.03 2.90
N HIS A 140 -13.85 -15.94 2.24
CA HIS A 140 -13.01 -14.90 2.81
C HIS A 140 -13.82 -13.74 3.40
N MET A 141 -15.03 -13.52 2.89
CA MET A 141 -15.85 -12.35 3.15
C MET A 141 -16.17 -12.17 4.64
N GLY A 142 -16.58 -13.23 5.33
CA GLY A 142 -16.91 -13.17 6.76
C GLY A 142 -15.76 -12.65 7.63
N SER A 143 -14.52 -13.10 7.33
CA SER A 143 -13.32 -12.65 8.04
C SER A 143 -12.98 -11.19 7.74
N VAL A 144 -13.04 -10.78 6.47
CA VAL A 144 -12.77 -9.39 6.07
C VAL A 144 -13.80 -8.45 6.69
N MET A 145 -15.10 -8.76 6.64
CA MET A 145 -16.14 -7.92 7.25
C MET A 145 -15.96 -7.82 8.77
N ALA A 146 -15.58 -8.90 9.45
CA ALA A 146 -15.28 -8.86 10.88
C ALA A 146 -14.12 -7.92 11.20
N GLN A 147 -13.05 -7.94 10.41
CA GLN A 147 -11.91 -7.05 10.56
C GLN A 147 -12.30 -5.58 10.33
N VAL A 148 -13.08 -5.29 9.28
CA VAL A 148 -13.56 -3.93 8.98
C VAL A 148 -14.40 -3.40 10.14
N ARG A 149 -15.34 -4.21 10.67
CA ARG A 149 -16.14 -3.83 11.85
C ARG A 149 -15.26 -3.49 13.05
N GLN A 150 -14.25 -4.31 13.33
CA GLN A 150 -13.32 -4.05 14.44
C GLN A 150 -12.58 -2.71 14.25
N LYS A 151 -12.11 -2.42 13.03
CA LYS A 151 -11.41 -1.17 12.69
C LYS A 151 -12.31 0.05 12.80
N LEU A 152 -13.54 -0.03 12.32
CA LEU A 152 -14.54 1.04 12.46
C LEU A 152 -14.89 1.30 13.92
N PHE A 153 -15.05 0.24 14.71
CA PHE A 153 -15.30 0.38 16.15
C PHE A 153 -14.13 1.10 16.85
N GLN A 154 -12.89 0.71 16.56
CA GLN A 154 -11.69 1.37 17.10
C GLN A 154 -11.65 2.86 16.71
N PHE A 155 -11.91 3.17 15.44
CA PHE A 155 -11.96 4.56 14.96
C PHE A 155 -13.01 5.39 15.70
N LEU A 156 -14.23 4.87 15.86
CA LEU A 156 -15.33 5.55 16.56
C LEU A 156 -15.05 5.79 18.04
N GLN A 157 -14.29 4.90 18.70
CA GLN A 157 -13.89 5.04 20.10
C GLN A 157 -12.75 6.05 20.26
N ALA A 158 -11.80 6.07 19.32
CA ALA A 158 -10.67 7.00 19.34
C ALA A 158 -11.10 8.45 19.13
N GLU A 159 -12.12 8.69 18.29
CA GLU A 159 -12.57 10.05 17.95
C GLU A 159 -14.11 10.22 18.08
N PRO A 160 -14.65 10.30 19.32
CA PRO A 160 -16.10 10.30 19.57
C PRO A 160 -16.85 11.48 18.92
N HIS A 161 -16.16 12.60 18.73
CA HIS A 161 -16.70 13.85 18.17
C HIS A 161 -16.29 14.10 16.72
N ASN A 162 -15.74 13.10 16.01
CA ASN A 162 -15.40 13.27 14.59
C ASN A 162 -16.67 13.46 13.74
N SER A 163 -16.65 14.47 12.87
CA SER A 163 -17.69 14.73 11.87
C SER A 163 -18.01 13.50 10.97
N LEU A 164 -17.00 12.66 10.70
CA LEU A 164 -17.10 11.42 9.93
C LEU A 164 -17.70 10.25 10.73
N GLY A 165 -17.91 10.41 12.03
CA GLY A 165 -18.47 9.37 12.89
C GLY A 165 -19.89 8.94 12.51
N LYS A 166 -20.64 9.78 11.78
CA LYS A 166 -21.94 9.38 11.21
C LYS A 166 -21.78 8.38 10.06
N ALA A 167 -20.87 8.67 9.12
CA ALA A 167 -20.58 7.79 7.98
C ALA A 167 -20.02 6.44 8.45
N ALA A 168 -19.05 6.45 9.37
CA ALA A 168 -18.48 5.22 9.92
C ALA A 168 -19.53 4.36 10.67
N ARG A 169 -20.48 4.98 11.39
CA ARG A 169 -21.60 4.26 12.03
C ARG A 169 -22.57 3.67 11.00
N ARG A 170 -22.91 4.41 9.94
CA ARG A 170 -23.76 3.90 8.84
C ARG A 170 -23.11 2.67 8.19
N LEU A 171 -21.83 2.77 7.84
CA LEU A 171 -21.06 1.66 7.30
C LEU A 171 -21.04 0.47 8.28
N SER A 172 -20.87 0.72 9.57
CA SER A 172 -20.91 -0.34 10.58
C SER A 172 -22.24 -1.08 10.57
N LEU A 173 -23.38 -0.38 10.40
CA LEU A 173 -24.70 -1.03 10.31
C LEU A 173 -24.85 -1.88 9.04
N MET A 174 -24.33 -1.42 7.89
CA MET A 174 -24.35 -2.19 6.64
C MET A 174 -23.61 -3.52 6.75
N LEU A 175 -22.54 -3.56 7.55
CA LEU A 175 -21.74 -4.77 7.78
C LEU A 175 -22.35 -5.77 8.78
N HIS A 176 -23.50 -5.44 9.39
CA HIS A 176 -24.25 -6.32 10.28
C HIS A 176 -25.47 -6.97 9.63
N GLY A 177 -25.93 -6.44 8.49
CA GLY A 177 -26.99 -7.04 7.67
C GLY A 177 -26.46 -8.20 6.85
#